data_AF-A0A6P5ET95-F1
#
_entry.id   AF-A0A6P5ET95-F1
#
_cell.length_a   1.000
_cell.length_b   1.000
_cell.length_c   1.000
_cell.angle_alpha   90.00
_cell.angle_beta   90.00
_cell.angle_gamma   90.00
#
_symmetry.space_group_name_H-M   'P 1'
#
loop_
_entity.id
_entity.type
_entity.pdbx_description
1 polymer ?
#
loop_
_entity_poly.entity_id
_entity_poly.type
_entity_poly.pdbx_seq_one_letter_code
_entity_poly.pdbx_strand_id
1 'polypeptide(L)'
;MEAVVVNPSLSRLKLPPLKSQTLTFPRPIPTTLNPHLPRRRHYRLLFAFRDQSPHPPVAADEEEEEEEEEVGEYYGEVNRIIGSRSVRAPVFSDDGSATAEASTEYLVEWKDGHAPSWVPASGVAADVVAEYETPWWTAAKKGDAAALSALLADPSAARDPDAQDPDGRTALHFAAGLGSDDCVRALAEAGADLDRPDRAGGGLRPLHMAAGYGRPAAVRALLEAGADAEAVDGRGRTALELAREVLAATPRGDPTAFARRVGVEAAAAELEAAVYEWGEVARVVEARGEGKRREYLVEWRDGGERDWVRAEWVADDVAADFEAGLEYGVAEAVVGRRDAAEGREYLVKWVDIEDATWEPQENVDPELVQEFERQQAAADRPGGAPQEALRRWAENF
;
A
#
# COMPACT_ATOMS: atom_id res chain seq x y z
N MET A 1 -6.28 -19.86 -29.60
CA MET A 1 -4.90 -19.34 -29.75
C MET A 1 -4.92 -17.93 -29.19
N GLU A 2 -4.29 -17.60 -28.07
CA GLU A 2 -3.47 -18.39 -27.13
C GLU A 2 -3.95 -18.09 -25.69
N ALA A 3 -3.61 -18.95 -24.73
CA ALA A 3 -4.01 -18.76 -23.34
C ALA A 3 -3.21 -17.66 -22.66
N VAL A 4 -3.89 -16.70 -22.04
CA VAL A 4 -3.31 -15.85 -20.98
C VAL A 4 -3.93 -16.32 -19.68
N VAL A 5 -3.13 -17.04 -18.88
CA VAL A 5 -3.53 -17.55 -17.57
C VAL A 5 -3.61 -16.36 -16.61
N VAL A 6 -4.82 -16.08 -16.11
CA VAL A 6 -5.07 -15.08 -15.07
C VAL A 6 -5.46 -15.84 -13.80
N ASN A 7 -4.62 -15.75 -12.76
CA ASN A 7 -4.90 -16.31 -11.44
C ASN A 7 -5.72 -15.30 -10.58
N PRO A 8 -6.46 -15.77 -9.55
CA PRO A 8 -7.70 -15.10 -9.13
C PRO A 8 -7.76 -14.70 -7.62
N SER A 9 -8.97 -14.27 -7.20
CA SER A 9 -9.65 -14.57 -5.91
C SER A 9 -9.63 -13.67 -4.66
N LEU A 10 -10.49 -12.64 -4.64
CA LEU A 10 -11.75 -12.65 -3.87
C LEU A 10 -11.81 -12.72 -2.33
N SER A 11 -10.73 -12.78 -1.52
CA SER A 11 -10.90 -12.53 -0.07
C SER A 11 -9.68 -12.07 0.74
N ARG A 12 -9.82 -10.85 1.29
CA ARG A 12 -9.35 -10.41 2.63
C ARG A 12 -8.18 -11.20 3.23
N LEU A 13 -6.97 -10.92 2.78
CA LEU A 13 -5.76 -11.34 3.49
C LEU A 13 -5.62 -10.57 4.82
N LYS A 14 -6.06 -11.21 5.92
CA LYS A 14 -5.44 -10.98 7.23
C LYS A 14 -4.01 -11.49 7.18
N LEU A 15 -3.08 -10.65 6.71
CA LEU A 15 -1.66 -10.92 6.86
C LEU A 15 -1.34 -11.02 8.36
N PRO A 16 -0.84 -12.16 8.87
CA PRO A 16 -0.28 -12.17 10.21
C PRO A 16 0.93 -11.24 10.22
N PRO A 17 1.17 -10.45 11.29
CA PRO A 17 2.36 -9.62 11.35
C PRO A 17 3.59 -10.51 11.19
N LEU A 18 4.40 -10.21 10.18
CA LEU A 18 5.68 -10.88 9.93
C LEU A 18 6.44 -10.93 11.26
N LYS A 19 6.71 -12.15 11.75
CA LYS A 19 7.46 -12.35 12.99
C LYS A 19 8.80 -11.66 12.83
N SER A 20 8.96 -10.53 13.50
CA SER A 20 10.22 -9.79 13.57
C SER A 20 11.30 -10.78 13.97
N GLN A 21 12.23 -11.06 13.05
CA GLN A 21 13.33 -11.97 13.34
C GLN A 21 14.17 -11.32 14.42
N THR A 22 14.19 -11.93 15.60
CA THR A 22 14.91 -11.44 16.78
C THR A 22 16.41 -11.54 16.55
N LEU A 23 16.97 -10.54 15.86
CA LEU A 23 18.41 -10.34 15.76
C LEU A 23 18.95 -10.17 17.18
N THR A 24 19.63 -11.22 17.64
CA THR A 24 20.11 -11.30 19.01
C THR A 24 21.42 -10.53 19.09
N PHE A 25 21.34 -9.24 19.39
CA PHE A 25 22.53 -8.41 19.57
C PHE A 25 23.31 -8.86 20.83
N PRO A 26 24.65 -8.95 20.78
CA PRO A 26 25.46 -9.30 21.93
C PRO A 26 25.36 -8.22 23.02
N ARG A 27 25.38 -8.65 24.28
CA ARG A 27 25.22 -7.77 25.45
C ARG A 27 26.31 -6.67 25.50
N PRO A 28 25.94 -5.40 25.73
CA PRO A 28 26.92 -4.37 26.06
C PRO A 28 27.54 -4.63 27.46
N ILE A 29 28.82 -4.30 27.59
CA ILE A 29 29.59 -4.37 28.83
C ILE A 29 29.13 -3.22 29.75
N PRO A 30 28.95 -3.44 31.07
CA PRO A 30 28.45 -2.39 31.96
C PRO A 30 29.51 -1.32 32.21
N THR A 31 29.28 -0.10 31.72
CA THR A 31 30.00 1.09 32.14
C THR A 31 29.19 1.80 33.22
N THR A 32 29.70 1.82 34.45
CA THR A 32 29.09 2.54 35.58
C THR A 32 29.30 4.03 35.45
N LEU A 33 28.24 4.82 35.34
CA LEU A 33 28.26 6.27 35.54
C LEU A 33 27.00 6.72 36.29
N ASN A 34 27.22 7.61 37.27
CA ASN A 34 26.28 7.96 38.34
C ASN A 34 25.39 9.14 37.91
N PRO A 35 24.08 9.19 38.27
CA PRO A 35 23.19 10.23 37.75
C PRO A 35 23.16 11.48 38.64
N HIS A 36 23.55 12.63 38.08
CA HIS A 36 23.20 13.95 38.63
C HIS A 36 22.51 14.81 37.57
N LEU A 37 21.19 14.92 37.70
CA LEU A 37 20.34 15.87 36.97
C LEU A 37 20.53 17.29 37.51
N PRO A 38 20.40 18.31 36.66
CA PRO A 38 19.76 19.56 37.03
C PRO A 38 18.41 19.76 36.32
N ARG A 39 17.51 20.51 36.97
CA ARG A 39 16.17 20.86 36.47
C ARG A 39 16.25 22.03 35.47
N ARG A 40 15.53 21.93 34.34
CA ARG A 40 15.26 23.09 33.46
C ARG A 40 14.52 24.21 34.24
N ARG A 41 14.94 25.46 34.03
CA ARG A 41 14.15 26.67 34.29
C ARG A 41 13.90 27.42 32.97
N HIS A 42 12.84 28.23 32.93
CA HIS A 42 12.32 28.85 31.72
C HIS A 42 12.91 30.25 31.53
N TYR A 43 13.20 30.65 30.29
CA TYR A 43 13.67 32.00 29.97
C TYR A 43 12.55 32.86 29.36
N ARG A 44 12.46 34.11 29.82
CA ARG A 44 11.73 35.22 29.17
C ARG A 44 12.77 36.19 28.61
N LEU A 45 12.64 36.54 27.33
CA LEU A 45 13.51 37.52 26.68
C LEU A 45 13.01 38.96 26.90
N LEU A 46 13.93 39.90 27.13
CA LEU A 46 13.71 41.34 27.06
C LEU A 46 14.89 42.01 26.34
N PHE A 47 14.60 42.95 25.44
CA PHE A 47 15.59 43.73 24.68
C PHE A 47 15.95 45.04 25.39
N ALA A 48 17.20 45.51 25.25
CA ALA A 48 17.56 46.91 25.49
C ALA A 48 18.76 47.37 24.63
N PHE A 49 18.86 48.69 24.41
CA PHE A 49 19.76 49.36 23.46
C PHE A 49 21.13 49.76 24.04
N ARG A 50 22.06 50.10 23.13
CA ARG A 50 23.44 50.55 23.36
C ARG A 50 23.57 52.08 23.37
N ASP A 51 24.42 52.63 24.24
CA ASP A 51 25.08 53.95 24.04
C ASP A 51 26.48 54.03 24.73
N GLN A 52 27.26 55.10 24.51
CA GLN A 52 28.74 55.08 24.55
C GLN A 52 29.46 56.05 25.54
N SER A 53 30.73 55.71 25.88
CA SER A 53 31.87 56.61 26.22
C SER A 53 32.15 56.92 27.74
N PRO A 54 33.35 57.42 28.18
CA PRO A 54 34.43 56.52 28.67
C PRO A 54 35.33 56.98 29.88
N HIS A 55 35.81 56.02 30.71
CA HIS A 55 37.13 55.97 31.45
C HIS A 55 37.55 57.06 32.50
N PRO A 56 38.56 56.82 33.40
CA PRO A 56 39.17 55.59 33.97
C PRO A 56 39.31 55.65 35.56
N PRO A 57 40.36 55.11 36.27
CA PRO A 57 40.28 53.86 37.06
C PRO A 57 40.73 53.99 38.56
N VAL A 58 41.10 52.86 39.20
CA VAL A 58 41.68 52.67 40.57
C VAL A 58 40.63 52.51 41.68
N ALA A 59 40.67 51.53 42.60
CA ALA A 59 41.66 50.47 42.92
C ALA A 59 41.01 49.07 42.99
N ALA A 60 41.85 48.03 43.14
CA ALA A 60 41.41 46.65 43.30
C ALA A 60 40.79 46.38 44.68
N ASP A 61 39.72 45.61 44.69
CA ASP A 61 39.40 44.63 45.74
C ASP A 61 39.20 43.27 45.06
N GLU A 62 39.62 42.21 45.73
CA GLU A 62 39.60 40.83 45.22
C GLU A 62 38.20 40.23 45.42
N GLU A 63 37.26 40.59 44.55
CA GLU A 63 36.00 39.85 44.41
C GLU A 63 36.22 38.71 43.42
N GLU A 64 36.09 37.46 43.90
CA GLU A 64 35.97 36.28 43.05
C GLU A 64 34.67 36.42 42.26
N GLU A 65 34.75 37.03 41.07
CA GLU A 65 33.72 36.92 40.05
C GLU A 65 33.59 35.41 39.73
N GLU A 66 32.57 34.77 40.32
CA GLU A 66 31.95 33.61 39.70
C GLU A 66 31.47 34.08 38.33
N GLU A 67 32.34 33.97 37.33
CA GLU A 67 31.94 33.94 35.93
C GLU A 67 30.90 32.83 35.83
N GLU A 68 29.61 33.21 35.85
CA GLU A 68 28.59 32.43 35.20
C GLU A 68 29.03 32.35 33.74
N GLU A 69 29.84 31.34 33.42
CA GLU A 69 30.10 30.91 32.06
C GLU A 69 28.72 30.62 31.47
N GLU A 70 28.14 31.63 30.81
CA GLU A 70 27.12 31.43 29.82
C GLU A 70 27.82 30.65 28.71
N VAL A 71 27.87 29.33 28.86
CA VAL A 71 28.28 28.35 27.85
C VAL A 71 27.18 28.36 26.77
N GLY A 72 27.04 29.50 26.11
CA GLY A 72 26.49 29.60 24.79
C GLY A 72 27.40 28.76 23.92
N GLU A 73 26.91 27.56 23.57
CA GLU A 73 27.58 26.64 22.67
C GLU A 73 27.90 27.39 21.38
N TYR A 74 29.14 27.86 21.26
CA TYR A 74 29.63 28.58 20.08
C TYR A 74 29.85 27.55 18.98
N TYR A 75 28.76 27.18 18.31
CA TYR A 75 28.81 26.41 17.08
C TYR A 75 29.66 27.19 16.07
N GLY A 76 30.73 26.57 15.58
CA GLY A 76 31.68 27.19 14.66
C GLY A 76 31.06 27.57 13.32
N GLU A 77 31.83 28.21 12.45
CA GLU A 77 31.31 28.53 11.11
C GLU A 77 31.01 27.26 10.31
N VAL A 78 29.76 27.11 9.91
CA VAL A 78 29.28 26.03 9.02
C VAL A 78 30.02 26.13 7.67
N ASN A 79 30.64 25.04 7.22
CA ASN A 79 31.19 24.94 5.88
C ASN A 79 30.10 24.58 4.88
N ARG A 80 29.38 23.49 5.14
CA ARG A 80 28.22 23.01 4.37
C ARG A 80 27.46 21.92 5.13
N ILE A 81 26.25 21.62 4.66
CA ILE A 81 25.49 20.43 5.07
C ILE A 81 25.93 19.23 4.21
N ILE A 82 26.25 18.12 4.86
CA ILE A 82 26.66 16.84 4.25
C ILE A 82 25.68 15.69 4.56
N GLY A 83 24.47 16.02 5.05
CA GLY A 83 23.38 15.07 5.20
C GLY A 83 22.20 15.64 5.98
N SER A 84 21.07 14.94 5.93
CA SER A 84 19.86 15.26 6.68
C SER A 84 19.25 14.01 7.31
N ARG A 85 18.47 14.18 8.38
CA ARG A 85 17.63 13.13 8.96
C ARG A 85 16.41 13.69 9.68
N SER A 86 15.30 12.96 9.61
CA SER A 86 14.09 13.20 10.38
C SER A 86 14.19 12.53 11.74
N VAL A 87 14.26 13.32 12.82
CA VAL A 87 14.25 12.82 14.20
C VAL A 87 12.85 12.99 14.79
N ARG A 88 12.34 11.95 15.47
CA ARG A 88 11.09 12.00 16.24
C ARG A 88 11.43 12.16 17.72
N ALA A 89 11.23 13.35 18.26
CA ALA A 89 11.34 13.60 19.70
C ALA A 89 9.96 13.47 20.38
N PRO A 90 9.83 12.75 21.51
CA PRO A 90 8.60 12.77 22.30
C PRO A 90 8.48 14.12 23.03
N VAL A 91 7.55 14.94 22.57
CA VAL A 91 7.10 16.17 23.22
C VAL A 91 6.00 15.78 24.22
N PHE A 92 6.32 15.89 25.51
CA PHE A 92 5.36 15.71 26.58
C PHE A 92 4.60 17.02 26.83
N SER A 93 3.30 16.98 26.59
CA SER A 93 2.36 18.06 26.88
C SER A 93 2.08 18.16 28.39
N ASP A 94 1.64 19.33 28.86
CA ASP A 94 1.29 19.55 30.28
C ASP A 94 0.12 18.68 30.78
N ASP A 95 -0.69 18.10 29.87
CA ASP A 95 -1.76 17.14 30.19
C ASP A 95 -1.26 15.69 30.35
N GLY A 96 0.05 15.45 30.19
CA GLY A 96 0.68 14.14 30.23
C GLY A 96 0.55 13.34 28.93
N SER A 97 -0.04 13.90 27.87
CA SER A 97 0.00 13.29 26.54
C SER A 97 1.41 13.41 25.94
N ALA A 98 1.84 12.39 25.22
CA ALA A 98 3.07 12.42 24.44
C ALA A 98 2.72 12.58 22.96
N THR A 99 3.13 13.70 22.37
CA THR A 99 3.07 13.90 20.91
C THR A 99 4.48 13.76 20.34
N ALA A 100 4.64 13.10 19.20
CA ALA A 100 5.96 12.98 18.55
C ALA A 100 6.11 14.12 17.55
N GLU A 101 6.89 15.15 17.89
CA GLU A 101 7.24 16.17 16.90
C GLU A 101 8.41 15.66 16.06
N ALA A 102 8.20 15.62 14.74
CA ALA A 102 9.27 15.36 13.78
C ALA A 102 10.05 16.67 13.58
N SER A 103 11.34 16.63 13.87
CA SER A 103 12.29 17.73 13.65
C SER A 103 13.41 17.28 12.71
N THR A 104 13.78 18.15 11.78
CA THR A 104 14.90 17.90 10.86
C THR A 104 16.22 18.25 11.55
N GLU A 105 17.18 17.33 11.47
CA GLU A 105 18.57 17.58 11.82
C GLU A 105 19.45 17.48 10.57
N TYR A 106 20.51 18.29 10.53
CA TYR A 106 21.49 18.31 9.45
C TYR A 106 22.85 17.86 9.98
N LEU A 107 23.55 17.04 9.19
CA LEU A 107 24.95 16.71 9.44
C LEU A 107 25.82 17.84 8.88
N VAL A 108 26.47 18.58 9.75
CA VAL A 108 27.24 19.78 9.41
C VAL A 108 28.73 19.44 9.32
N GLU A 109 29.38 19.86 8.23
CA GLU A 109 30.84 19.96 8.13
C GLU A 109 31.27 21.37 8.57
N TRP A 110 32.26 21.48 9.46
CA TRP A 110 32.69 22.74 10.09
C TRP A 110 33.97 23.30 9.43
N LYS A 111 34.08 24.63 9.29
CA LYS A 111 35.26 25.27 8.67
C LYS A 111 36.52 25.20 9.51
N ASP A 112 36.38 25.10 10.83
CA ASP A 112 37.46 25.00 11.82
C ASP A 112 38.14 23.60 11.83
N GLY A 113 37.59 22.63 11.10
CA GLY A 113 38.10 21.27 11.03
C GLY A 113 37.61 20.35 12.16
N HIS A 114 36.62 20.77 12.96
CA HIS A 114 35.93 19.87 13.87
C HIS A 114 35.21 18.73 13.12
N ALA A 115 35.11 17.58 13.79
CA ALA A 115 34.44 16.41 13.22
C ALA A 115 32.96 16.73 12.91
N PRO A 116 32.40 16.25 11.77
CA PRO A 116 31.02 16.54 11.44
C PRO A 116 30.03 16.09 12.51
N SER A 117 29.04 16.92 12.81
CA SER A 117 28.07 16.68 13.88
C SER A 117 26.64 17.00 13.45
N TRP A 118 25.68 16.33 14.08
CA TRP A 118 24.26 16.54 13.83
C TRP A 118 23.77 17.76 14.61
N VAL A 119 23.20 18.73 13.89
CA VAL A 119 22.68 19.99 14.43
C VAL A 119 21.20 20.10 14.05
N PRO A 120 20.29 20.47 14.98
CA PRO A 120 18.90 20.77 14.64
C PRO A 120 18.79 21.89 13.60
N ALA A 121 17.77 21.86 12.76
CA ALA A 121 17.55 22.88 11.73
C ALA A 121 17.53 24.33 12.27
N SER A 122 17.13 24.54 13.53
CA SER A 122 17.16 25.85 14.20
C SER A 122 18.55 26.36 14.59
N GLY A 123 19.56 25.48 14.61
CA GLY A 123 20.97 25.81 14.88
C GLY A 123 21.81 26.03 13.63
N VAL A 124 21.25 25.87 12.43
CA VAL A 124 21.93 26.09 11.15
C VAL A 124 21.39 27.36 10.49
N ALA A 125 22.26 28.16 9.88
CA ALA A 125 21.86 29.38 9.20
C ALA A 125 20.87 29.10 8.04
N ALA A 126 19.83 29.92 7.95
CA ALA A 126 18.68 29.66 7.07
C ALA A 126 19.02 29.70 5.57
N ASP A 127 20.05 30.46 5.19
CA ASP A 127 20.62 30.50 3.84
C ASP A 127 21.37 29.22 3.49
N VAL A 128 22.16 28.67 4.42
CA VAL A 128 22.84 27.37 4.24
C VAL A 128 21.83 26.21 4.13
N VAL A 129 20.79 26.21 4.96
CA VAL A 129 19.68 25.25 4.85
C VAL A 129 18.96 25.40 3.51
N ALA A 130 18.71 26.64 3.06
CA ALA A 130 18.08 26.89 1.78
C ALA A 130 18.94 26.44 0.59
N GLU A 131 20.27 26.61 0.63
CA GLU A 131 21.18 26.11 -0.40
C GLU A 131 21.12 24.58 -0.51
N TYR A 132 21.08 23.87 0.63
CA TYR A 132 20.96 22.41 0.67
C TYR A 132 19.58 21.89 0.22
N GLU A 133 18.49 22.54 0.64
CA GLU A 133 17.12 22.06 0.42
C GLU A 133 16.47 22.55 -0.88
N THR A 134 16.88 23.68 -1.45
CA THR A 134 16.29 24.22 -2.68
C THR A 134 16.39 23.27 -3.88
N PRO A 135 17.53 22.58 -4.15
CA PRO A 135 17.63 21.61 -5.24
C PRO A 135 16.61 20.47 -5.10
N TRP A 136 16.49 19.91 -3.89
CA TRP A 136 15.56 18.82 -3.56
C TRP A 136 14.10 19.21 -3.80
N TRP A 137 13.65 20.31 -3.20
CA TRP A 137 12.27 20.78 -3.37
C TRP A 137 11.98 21.25 -4.80
N THR A 138 12.99 21.72 -5.53
CA THR A 138 12.85 22.06 -6.95
C THR A 138 12.66 20.80 -7.80
N ALA A 139 13.41 19.73 -7.56
CA ALA A 139 13.27 18.46 -8.25
C ALA A 139 11.91 17.82 -7.96
N ALA A 140 11.54 17.71 -6.68
CA ALA A 140 10.26 17.16 -6.23
C ALA A 140 9.05 17.91 -6.82
N LYS A 141 9.06 19.26 -6.81
CA LYS A 141 7.96 20.08 -7.34
C LYS A 141 7.88 20.11 -8.88
N LYS A 142 8.90 19.62 -9.58
CA LYS A 142 8.93 19.48 -11.05
C LYS A 142 8.64 18.05 -11.51
N GLY A 143 8.72 17.04 -10.63
CA GLY A 143 8.72 15.63 -11.03
C GLY A 143 10.01 15.24 -11.76
N ASP A 144 11.15 15.80 -11.36
CA ASP A 144 12.46 15.52 -11.96
C ASP A 144 13.12 14.31 -11.27
N ALA A 145 12.80 13.12 -11.75
CA ALA A 145 13.31 11.86 -11.20
C ALA A 145 14.84 11.76 -11.29
N ALA A 146 15.44 12.26 -12.38
CA ALA A 146 16.89 12.24 -12.56
C ALA A 146 17.61 13.12 -11.53
N ALA A 147 17.08 14.32 -11.25
CA ALA A 147 17.62 15.19 -10.21
C ALA A 147 17.41 14.61 -8.79
N LEU A 148 16.25 13.99 -8.49
CA LEU A 148 16.03 13.31 -7.21
C LEU A 148 17.02 12.16 -7.00
N SER A 149 17.16 11.26 -7.99
CA SER A 149 18.09 10.13 -7.92
C SER A 149 19.54 10.59 -7.78
N ALA A 150 19.95 11.66 -8.48
CA ALA A 150 21.29 12.21 -8.37
C ALA A 150 21.58 12.80 -6.96
N LEU A 151 20.59 13.46 -6.35
CA LEU A 151 20.71 14.01 -4.99
C LEU A 151 20.71 12.92 -3.90
N LEU A 152 20.04 11.78 -4.12
CA LEU A 152 20.01 10.65 -3.19
C LEU A 152 21.25 9.75 -3.32
N ALA A 153 21.85 9.68 -4.51
CA ALA A 153 23.04 8.90 -4.78
C ALA A 153 24.36 9.66 -4.52
N ASP A 154 24.32 10.92 -4.09
CA ASP A 154 25.52 11.74 -3.84
C ASP A 154 26.26 11.25 -2.57
N PRO A 155 27.47 10.65 -2.70
CA PRO A 155 28.23 10.16 -1.55
C PRO A 155 28.78 11.30 -0.65
N SER A 156 28.69 12.55 -1.10
CA SER A 156 29.08 13.73 -0.32
C SER A 156 27.95 14.31 0.54
N ALA A 157 26.71 13.85 0.34
CA ALA A 157 25.52 14.33 1.05
C ALA A 157 24.53 13.19 1.36
N ALA A 158 24.59 12.63 2.58
CA ALA A 158 23.65 11.58 3.02
C ALA A 158 22.25 12.16 3.29
N ARG A 159 21.42 12.26 2.25
CA ARG A 159 20.09 12.91 2.29
C ARG A 159 18.98 11.94 2.71
N ASP A 160 18.10 12.41 3.59
CA ASP A 160 16.86 11.73 3.97
C ASP A 160 15.79 11.84 2.85
N PRO A 161 15.29 10.73 2.27
CA PRO A 161 14.21 10.75 1.30
C PRO A 161 12.85 11.17 1.90
N ASP A 162 12.68 11.01 3.22
CA ASP A 162 11.48 11.40 3.98
C ASP A 162 11.56 12.80 4.58
N ALA A 163 12.54 13.61 4.16
CA ALA A 163 12.60 15.03 4.50
C ALA A 163 11.24 15.71 4.24
N GLN A 164 10.70 16.36 5.26
CA GLN A 164 9.36 16.97 5.24
C GLN A 164 9.44 18.49 5.03
N ASP A 165 8.51 19.03 4.24
CA ASP A 165 8.29 20.47 4.13
C ASP A 165 7.47 21.01 5.34
N PRO A 166 7.23 22.33 5.46
CA PRO A 166 6.45 22.89 6.57
C PRO A 166 5.00 22.36 6.68
N ASP A 167 4.43 21.86 5.58
CA ASP A 167 3.11 21.22 5.54
C ASP A 167 3.17 19.73 5.96
N GLY A 168 4.36 19.20 6.25
CA GLY A 168 4.62 17.80 6.59
C GLY A 168 4.75 16.88 5.38
N ARG A 169 4.85 17.41 4.16
CA ARG A 169 4.88 16.61 2.91
C ARG A 169 6.30 16.21 2.57
N THR A 170 6.48 14.93 2.21
CA THR A 170 7.73 14.40 1.64
C THR A 170 7.76 14.63 0.12
N ALA A 171 8.92 14.43 -0.51
CA ALA A 171 9.03 14.46 -1.98
C ALA A 171 8.05 13.49 -2.67
N LEU A 172 7.73 12.36 -2.01
CA LEU A 172 6.82 11.34 -2.53
C LEU A 172 5.37 11.84 -2.65
N HIS A 173 4.94 12.75 -1.77
CA HIS A 173 3.62 13.41 -1.89
C HIS A 173 3.53 14.26 -3.15
N PHE A 174 4.60 14.99 -3.47
CA PHE A 174 4.68 15.81 -4.69
C PHE A 174 4.72 14.93 -5.94
N ALA A 175 5.58 13.89 -5.96
CA ALA A 175 5.65 12.92 -7.05
C ALA A 175 4.28 12.29 -7.36
N ALA A 176 3.58 11.85 -6.32
CA ALA A 176 2.25 11.23 -6.41
C ALA A 176 1.19 12.19 -6.97
N GLY A 177 1.09 13.42 -6.46
CA GLY A 177 0.10 14.41 -6.94
C GLY A 177 0.39 14.94 -8.35
N LEU A 178 1.68 15.06 -8.72
CA LEU A 178 2.10 15.39 -10.08
C LEU A 178 1.81 14.23 -11.06
N GLY A 179 1.84 12.99 -10.57
CA GLY A 179 1.67 11.78 -11.37
C GLY A 179 2.95 11.30 -12.03
N SER A 180 4.12 11.59 -11.44
CA SER A 180 5.42 11.11 -11.91
C SER A 180 5.74 9.78 -11.26
N ASP A 181 5.43 8.69 -11.97
CA ASP A 181 5.72 7.32 -11.52
C ASP A 181 7.22 7.02 -11.48
N ASP A 182 8.03 7.65 -12.34
CA ASP A 182 9.50 7.60 -12.24
C ASP A 182 10.03 8.17 -10.93
N CYS A 183 9.48 9.31 -10.46
CA CYS A 183 9.84 9.86 -9.15
C CYS A 183 9.38 8.95 -8.01
N VAL A 184 8.19 8.35 -8.12
CA VAL A 184 7.69 7.38 -7.12
C VAL A 184 8.64 6.21 -6.99
N ARG A 185 9.06 5.59 -8.11
CA ARG A 185 10.00 4.45 -8.09
C ARG A 185 11.36 4.84 -7.53
N ALA A 186 11.95 5.96 -7.98
CA ALA A 186 13.23 6.44 -7.48
C ALA A 186 13.24 6.71 -5.95
N LEU A 187 12.14 7.26 -5.41
CA LEU A 187 12.00 7.49 -3.97
C LEU A 187 11.75 6.19 -3.19
N ALA A 188 10.96 5.26 -3.74
CA ALA A 188 10.73 3.94 -3.14
C ALA A 188 12.02 3.10 -3.10
N GLU A 189 12.82 3.10 -4.18
CA GLU A 189 14.13 2.44 -4.26
C GLU A 189 15.13 3.04 -3.25
N ALA A 190 15.02 4.33 -2.95
CA ALA A 190 15.79 5.01 -1.90
C ALA A 190 15.27 4.75 -0.47
N GLY A 191 14.17 4.01 -0.32
CA GLY A 191 13.61 3.62 0.98
C GLY A 191 12.69 4.63 1.65
N ALA A 192 12.01 5.50 0.89
CA ALA A 192 11.01 6.43 1.42
C ALA A 192 9.80 5.73 2.08
N ASP A 193 9.26 6.32 3.14
CA ASP A 193 8.02 5.91 3.83
C ASP A 193 6.80 6.18 2.92
N LEU A 194 6.37 5.13 2.21
CA LEU A 194 5.26 5.16 1.24
C LEU A 194 3.93 5.61 1.87
N ASP A 195 3.75 5.37 3.17
CA ASP A 195 2.51 5.60 3.90
C ASP A 195 2.58 6.82 4.82
N ARG A 196 3.63 7.65 4.69
CA ARG A 196 3.82 8.84 5.52
C ARG A 196 2.62 9.80 5.37
N PRO A 197 1.93 10.20 6.46
CA PRO A 197 0.86 11.19 6.39
C PRO A 197 1.41 12.63 6.43
N ASP A 198 0.83 13.53 5.63
CA ASP A 198 1.07 14.97 5.72
C ASP A 198 0.38 15.61 6.94
N ARG A 199 0.86 16.78 7.36
CA ARG A 199 0.31 17.50 8.52
C ARG A 199 -0.79 18.47 8.10
N ALA A 200 -0.59 19.22 7.02
CA ALA A 200 -1.50 20.30 6.59
C ALA A 200 -2.69 19.82 5.74
N GLY A 201 -2.57 18.71 5.00
CA GLY A 201 -3.66 18.14 4.20
C GLY A 201 -4.71 17.39 5.01
N GLY A 202 -4.48 17.23 6.32
CA GLY A 202 -5.32 16.43 7.21
C GLY A 202 -4.95 14.94 7.17
N GLY A 203 -3.66 14.61 7.16
CA GLY A 203 -3.18 13.23 7.19
C GLY A 203 -3.24 12.53 5.83
N LEU A 204 -3.15 13.26 4.73
CA LEU A 204 -3.14 12.66 3.39
C LEU A 204 -1.79 11.98 3.17
N ARG A 205 -1.81 10.75 2.63
CA ARG A 205 -0.61 10.00 2.25
C ARG A 205 -0.34 10.17 0.75
N PRO A 206 0.84 9.78 0.23
CA PRO A 206 1.11 9.81 -1.21
C PRO A 206 0.01 9.16 -2.07
N LEU A 207 -0.53 8.01 -1.64
CA LEU A 207 -1.59 7.33 -2.38
C LEU A 207 -2.89 8.15 -2.46
N HIS A 208 -3.27 8.86 -1.39
CA HIS A 208 -4.40 9.81 -1.42
C HIS A 208 -4.15 10.97 -2.39
N MET A 209 -2.92 11.47 -2.49
CA MET A 209 -2.56 12.51 -3.46
C MET A 209 -2.73 11.99 -4.89
N ALA A 210 -2.14 10.84 -5.23
CA ALA A 210 -2.28 10.25 -6.57
C ALA A 210 -3.75 9.99 -6.93
N ALA A 211 -4.54 9.48 -5.99
CA ALA A 211 -5.97 9.24 -6.15
C ALA A 211 -6.78 10.53 -6.39
N GLY A 212 -6.65 11.52 -5.50
CA GLY A 212 -7.41 12.77 -5.55
C GLY A 212 -7.06 13.69 -6.72
N TYR A 213 -5.83 13.61 -7.24
CA TYR A 213 -5.38 14.30 -8.45
C TYR A 213 -5.60 13.49 -9.74
N GLY A 214 -6.11 12.25 -9.66
CA GLY A 214 -6.43 11.42 -10.82
C GLY A 214 -5.18 10.96 -11.59
N ARG A 215 -4.21 10.36 -10.88
CA ARG A 215 -2.89 9.96 -11.38
C ARG A 215 -2.73 8.42 -11.39
N PRO A 216 -3.40 7.68 -12.29
CA PRO A 216 -3.39 6.21 -12.28
C PRO A 216 -2.00 5.59 -12.35
N ALA A 217 -1.06 6.16 -13.13
CA ALA A 217 0.31 5.65 -13.21
C ALA A 217 1.06 5.73 -11.86
N ALA A 218 0.88 6.84 -11.12
CA ALA A 218 1.49 7.00 -9.80
C ALA A 218 0.76 6.17 -8.71
N VAL A 219 -0.57 5.99 -8.82
CA VAL A 219 -1.31 5.03 -7.99
C VAL A 219 -0.72 3.63 -8.18
N ARG A 220 -0.60 3.16 -9.42
CA ARG A 220 -0.03 1.84 -9.72
C ARG A 220 1.40 1.71 -9.19
N ALA A 221 2.28 2.68 -9.44
CA ALA A 221 3.66 2.62 -8.97
C ALA A 221 3.79 2.62 -7.44
N LEU A 222 2.89 3.30 -6.71
CA LEU A 222 2.84 3.24 -5.24
C LEU A 222 2.38 1.86 -4.74
N LEU A 223 1.38 1.28 -5.38
CA LEU A 223 0.86 -0.06 -5.05
C LEU A 223 1.89 -1.16 -5.38
N GLU A 224 2.56 -1.07 -6.54
CA GLU A 224 3.68 -1.92 -6.94
C GLU A 224 4.86 -1.85 -5.95
N ALA A 225 5.10 -0.67 -5.36
CA ALA A 225 6.11 -0.47 -4.32
C ALA A 225 5.68 -0.97 -2.92
N GLY A 226 4.39 -1.30 -2.73
CA GLY A 226 3.86 -1.82 -1.46
C GLY A 226 3.22 -0.81 -0.52
N ALA A 227 2.73 0.34 -1.02
CA ALA A 227 1.94 1.28 -0.23
C ALA A 227 0.60 0.66 0.23
N ASP A 228 0.14 1.01 1.43
CA ASP A 228 -1.11 0.47 2.01
C ASP A 228 -2.35 1.14 1.38
N ALA A 229 -3.09 0.38 0.59
CA ALA A 229 -4.32 0.81 -0.08
C ALA A 229 -5.48 1.12 0.90
N GLU A 230 -5.50 0.46 2.05
CA GLU A 230 -6.52 0.58 3.09
C GLU A 230 -6.17 1.66 4.13
N ALA A 231 -4.99 2.27 4.01
CA ALA A 231 -4.55 3.32 4.92
C ALA A 231 -5.46 4.55 4.84
N VAL A 232 -6.04 4.92 5.99
CA VAL A 232 -6.95 6.08 6.08
C VAL A 232 -6.19 7.40 6.29
N ASP A 233 -6.81 8.49 5.82
CA ASP A 233 -6.46 9.87 6.14
C ASP A 233 -7.05 10.32 7.50
N GLY A 234 -6.78 11.56 7.91
CA GLY A 234 -7.31 12.15 9.14
C GLY A 234 -8.82 12.46 9.10
N ARG A 235 -9.51 12.25 7.98
CA ARG A 235 -10.98 12.20 7.89
C ARG A 235 -11.54 10.77 7.94
N GLY A 236 -10.67 9.77 8.10
CA GLY A 236 -11.04 8.36 8.15
C GLY A 236 -11.35 7.75 6.78
N ARG A 237 -10.86 8.34 5.69
CA ARG A 237 -11.13 7.89 4.31
C ARG A 237 -9.93 7.18 3.71
N THR A 238 -10.16 6.09 2.98
CA THR A 238 -9.11 5.47 2.15
C THR A 238 -8.83 6.29 0.88
N ALA A 239 -7.75 5.97 0.16
CA ALA A 239 -7.44 6.60 -1.13
C ALA A 239 -8.58 6.39 -2.15
N LEU A 240 -9.22 5.21 -2.14
CA LEU A 240 -10.35 4.90 -3.02
C LEU A 240 -11.60 5.71 -2.67
N GLU A 241 -11.92 5.85 -1.39
CA GLU A 241 -13.06 6.66 -0.94
C GLU A 241 -12.89 8.13 -1.31
N LEU A 242 -11.67 8.67 -1.17
CA LEU A 242 -11.33 10.01 -1.67
C LEU A 242 -11.51 10.12 -3.20
N ALA A 243 -11.05 9.14 -3.99
CA ALA A 243 -11.26 9.14 -5.44
C ALA A 243 -12.75 9.15 -5.80
N ARG A 244 -13.56 8.33 -5.13
CA ARG A 244 -15.02 8.28 -5.31
C ARG A 244 -15.71 9.59 -4.88
N GLU A 245 -15.28 10.24 -3.79
CA GLU A 245 -15.77 11.58 -3.37
C GLU A 245 -15.45 12.65 -4.42
N VAL A 246 -14.21 12.69 -4.92
CA VAL A 246 -13.79 13.63 -5.97
C VAL A 246 -14.53 13.39 -7.28
N LEU A 247 -14.76 12.13 -7.65
CA LEU A 247 -15.54 11.76 -8.83
C LEU A 247 -17.00 12.21 -8.72
N ALA A 248 -17.63 12.02 -7.56
CA ALA A 248 -18.99 12.49 -7.30
C ALA A 248 -19.12 14.02 -7.36
N ALA A 249 -18.09 14.75 -6.93
CA ALA A 249 -18.02 16.21 -6.99
C ALA A 249 -17.68 16.78 -8.39
N THR A 250 -17.19 15.95 -9.33
CA THR A 250 -16.72 16.42 -10.63
C THR A 250 -17.88 16.58 -11.64
N PRO A 251 -18.08 17.77 -12.26
CA PRO A 251 -19.18 18.01 -13.20
C PRO A 251 -19.14 17.08 -14.42
N ARG A 252 -20.26 16.38 -14.69
CA ARG A 252 -20.36 15.42 -15.81
C ARG A 252 -20.56 16.06 -17.19
N GLY A 253 -21.09 17.28 -17.24
CA GLY A 253 -21.44 17.99 -18.48
C GLY A 253 -20.41 19.03 -18.97
N ASP A 254 -19.30 19.20 -18.26
CA ASP A 254 -18.28 20.20 -18.57
C ASP A 254 -17.09 19.54 -19.32
N PRO A 255 -16.80 19.92 -20.57
CA PRO A 255 -15.64 19.41 -21.32
C PRO A 255 -14.29 19.66 -20.63
N THR A 256 -14.16 20.73 -19.83
CA THR A 256 -12.92 21.03 -19.11
C THR A 256 -12.70 20.10 -17.91
N ALA A 257 -13.79 19.62 -17.30
CA ALA A 257 -13.75 18.62 -16.24
C ALA A 257 -13.58 17.19 -16.75
N PHE A 258 -13.82 16.92 -18.04
CA PHE A 258 -13.78 15.57 -18.62
C PHE A 258 -12.44 14.86 -18.41
N ALA A 259 -11.32 15.53 -18.69
CA ALA A 259 -9.98 14.92 -18.52
C ALA A 259 -9.68 14.58 -17.05
N ARG A 260 -10.06 15.46 -16.10
CA ARG A 260 -9.97 15.19 -14.67
C ARG A 260 -10.83 13.99 -14.28
N ARG A 261 -12.07 13.93 -14.77
CA ARG A 261 -13.00 12.85 -14.50
C ARG A 261 -12.43 11.49 -14.93
N VAL A 262 -11.93 11.40 -16.17
CA VAL A 262 -11.30 10.18 -16.71
C VAL A 262 -10.05 9.79 -15.89
N GLY A 263 -9.23 10.75 -15.48
CA GLY A 263 -8.05 10.48 -14.63
C GLY A 263 -8.41 9.95 -13.24
N VAL A 264 -9.47 10.47 -12.62
CA VAL A 264 -9.96 9.99 -11.31
C VAL A 264 -10.71 8.67 -11.44
N GLU A 265 -11.48 8.45 -12.51
CA GLU A 265 -12.09 7.15 -12.84
C GLU A 265 -11.03 6.07 -13.02
N ALA A 266 -9.94 6.35 -13.76
CA ALA A 266 -8.82 5.44 -13.91
C ALA A 266 -8.06 5.20 -12.60
N ALA A 267 -7.79 6.25 -11.81
CA ALA A 267 -7.12 6.09 -10.51
C ALA A 267 -7.97 5.29 -9.50
N ALA A 268 -9.29 5.45 -9.52
CA ALA A 268 -10.21 4.62 -8.75
C ALA A 268 -10.19 3.16 -9.22
N ALA A 269 -10.14 2.90 -10.52
CA ALA A 269 -10.05 1.54 -11.07
C ALA A 269 -8.76 0.81 -10.68
N GLU A 270 -7.60 1.49 -10.65
CA GLU A 270 -6.33 0.91 -10.17
C GLU A 270 -6.39 0.56 -8.67
N LEU A 271 -7.02 1.43 -7.85
CA LEU A 271 -7.24 1.16 -6.42
C LEU A 271 -8.26 0.03 -6.20
N GLU A 272 -9.34 0.01 -6.99
CA GLU A 272 -10.33 -1.07 -6.96
C GLU A 272 -9.67 -2.40 -7.34
N ALA A 273 -8.80 -2.46 -8.34
CA ALA A 273 -8.07 -3.68 -8.71
C ALA A 273 -7.06 -4.16 -7.64
N ALA A 274 -6.62 -3.26 -6.74
CA ALA A 274 -5.71 -3.61 -5.65
C ALA A 274 -6.43 -4.00 -4.34
N VAL A 275 -7.64 -3.47 -4.11
CA VAL A 275 -8.49 -3.80 -2.95
C VAL A 275 -9.45 -4.96 -3.25
N TYR A 276 -9.84 -5.12 -4.52
CA TYR A 276 -10.81 -6.09 -5.01
C TYR A 276 -10.24 -6.94 -6.17
N GLU A 277 -9.86 -8.15 -5.81
CA GLU A 277 -9.58 -9.31 -6.67
C GLU A 277 -10.91 -9.95 -7.20
N TRP A 278 -10.91 -11.15 -7.81
CA TRP A 278 -12.15 -11.79 -8.33
C TRP A 278 -12.29 -13.28 -7.93
N GLY A 279 -13.26 -13.61 -7.07
CA GLY A 279 -13.44 -14.95 -6.48
C GLY A 279 -14.13 -15.96 -7.40
N GLU A 280 -13.67 -17.22 -7.37
CA GLU A 280 -14.39 -18.33 -8.00
C GLU A 280 -15.65 -18.68 -7.18
N VAL A 281 -16.82 -18.51 -7.79
CA VAL A 281 -18.10 -18.92 -7.23
C VAL A 281 -18.24 -20.42 -7.37
N ALA A 282 -18.47 -21.13 -6.26
CA ALA A 282 -18.85 -22.55 -6.30
C ALA A 282 -20.30 -22.70 -6.74
N ARG A 283 -21.20 -21.86 -6.22
CA ARG A 283 -22.59 -21.70 -6.67
C ARG A 283 -23.25 -20.47 -6.05
N VAL A 284 -24.39 -20.08 -6.61
CA VAL A 284 -25.36 -19.19 -5.94
C VAL A 284 -26.34 -20.04 -5.13
N VAL A 285 -26.60 -19.65 -3.88
CA VAL A 285 -27.47 -20.38 -2.95
C VAL A 285 -28.87 -19.76 -2.90
N GLU A 286 -28.95 -18.43 -2.91
CA GLU A 286 -30.20 -17.67 -2.84
C GLU A 286 -30.11 -16.40 -3.70
N ALA A 287 -31.26 -15.85 -4.11
CA ALA A 287 -31.34 -14.52 -4.72
C ALA A 287 -32.33 -13.64 -3.94
N ARG A 288 -32.05 -12.33 -3.87
CA ARG A 288 -32.95 -11.33 -3.30
C ARG A 288 -32.97 -10.05 -4.14
N GLY A 289 -34.06 -9.30 -4.03
CA GLY A 289 -34.25 -8.05 -4.75
C GLY A 289 -34.50 -8.24 -6.25
N GLU A 290 -34.77 -7.13 -6.94
CA GLU A 290 -35.18 -7.13 -8.34
C GLU A 290 -34.39 -6.09 -9.16
N GLY A 291 -34.18 -6.40 -10.44
CA GLY A 291 -33.47 -5.52 -11.38
C GLY A 291 -32.11 -5.07 -10.86
N LYS A 292 -31.86 -3.75 -10.82
CA LYS A 292 -30.57 -3.16 -10.39
C LYS A 292 -30.22 -3.38 -8.91
N ARG A 293 -31.18 -3.85 -8.11
CA ARG A 293 -30.99 -4.23 -6.70
C ARG A 293 -31.00 -5.74 -6.49
N ARG A 294 -30.88 -6.53 -7.56
CA ARG A 294 -30.74 -7.97 -7.44
C ARG A 294 -29.37 -8.30 -6.84
N GLU A 295 -29.39 -9.18 -5.85
CA GLU A 295 -28.24 -9.67 -5.09
C GLU A 295 -28.36 -11.18 -4.98
N TYR A 296 -27.22 -11.85 -5.04
CA TYR A 296 -27.07 -13.30 -4.97
C TYR A 296 -26.25 -13.65 -3.73
N LEU A 297 -26.70 -14.64 -2.96
CA LEU A 297 -25.91 -15.22 -1.88
C LEU A 297 -24.93 -16.21 -2.49
N VAL A 298 -23.68 -15.80 -2.56
CA VAL A 298 -22.59 -16.53 -3.20
C VAL A 298 -21.93 -17.48 -2.20
N GLU A 299 -21.70 -18.72 -2.61
CA GLU A 299 -20.83 -19.68 -1.94
C GLU A 299 -19.52 -19.78 -2.72
N TRP A 300 -18.39 -19.50 -2.07
CA TRP A 300 -17.07 -19.43 -2.70
C TRP A 300 -16.37 -20.79 -2.73
N ARG A 301 -15.59 -21.05 -3.79
CA ARG A 301 -14.91 -22.34 -4.01
C ARG A 301 -13.76 -22.62 -3.04
N ASP A 302 -13.17 -21.58 -2.45
CA ASP A 302 -12.14 -21.66 -1.43
C ASP A 302 -12.68 -22.03 -0.02
N GLY A 303 -14.01 -22.08 0.14
CA GLY A 303 -14.67 -22.32 1.42
C GLY A 303 -14.82 -21.07 2.29
N GLY A 304 -14.71 -19.87 1.71
CA GLY A 304 -14.98 -18.59 2.37
C GLY A 304 -16.41 -18.45 2.90
N GLU A 305 -16.64 -17.43 3.73
CA GLU A 305 -17.99 -17.11 4.25
C GLU A 305 -18.92 -16.69 3.10
N ARG A 306 -20.20 -17.10 3.16
CA ARG A 306 -21.17 -16.80 2.10
C ARG A 306 -21.62 -15.34 2.19
N ASP A 307 -21.50 -14.61 1.08
CA ASP A 307 -21.76 -13.17 1.01
C ASP A 307 -22.85 -12.80 0.00
N TRP A 308 -23.57 -11.72 0.27
CA TRP A 308 -24.56 -11.15 -0.66
C TRP A 308 -23.87 -10.22 -1.66
N VAL A 309 -23.64 -10.72 -2.88
CA VAL A 309 -22.99 -10.01 -3.98
C VAL A 309 -24.05 -9.44 -4.93
N ARG A 310 -23.92 -8.17 -5.35
CA ARG A 310 -24.85 -7.57 -6.32
C ARG A 310 -24.68 -8.24 -7.69
N ALA A 311 -25.80 -8.43 -8.41
CA ALA A 311 -25.82 -9.13 -9.70
C ALA A 311 -24.85 -8.56 -10.76
N GLU A 312 -24.49 -7.28 -10.68
CA GLU A 312 -23.49 -6.65 -11.56
C GLU A 312 -22.03 -7.10 -11.32
N TRP A 313 -21.77 -7.87 -10.25
CA TRP A 313 -20.46 -8.43 -9.88
C TRP A 313 -20.48 -9.97 -9.80
N VAL A 314 -21.58 -10.61 -10.17
CA VAL A 314 -21.66 -12.06 -10.36
C VAL A 314 -21.57 -12.32 -11.87
N ALA A 315 -20.84 -13.35 -12.27
CA ALA A 315 -20.68 -13.67 -13.68
C ALA A 315 -22.03 -14.03 -14.32
N ASP A 316 -22.28 -13.55 -15.54
CA ASP A 316 -23.59 -13.64 -16.21
C ASP A 316 -24.05 -15.09 -16.43
N ASP A 317 -23.10 -16.01 -16.63
CA ASP A 317 -23.31 -17.46 -16.72
C ASP A 317 -23.78 -18.06 -15.39
N VAL A 318 -23.04 -17.82 -14.30
CA VAL A 318 -23.39 -18.29 -12.94
C VAL A 318 -24.74 -17.75 -12.49
N ALA A 319 -25.06 -16.49 -12.83
CA ALA A 319 -26.36 -15.90 -12.56
C ALA A 319 -27.46 -16.51 -13.45
N ALA A 320 -27.20 -16.74 -14.74
CA ALA A 320 -28.16 -17.35 -15.66
C ALA A 320 -28.49 -18.79 -15.28
N ASP A 321 -27.50 -19.58 -14.88
CA ASP A 321 -27.68 -20.97 -14.44
C ASP A 321 -28.59 -21.03 -13.20
N PHE A 322 -28.36 -20.15 -12.22
CA PHE A 322 -29.24 -20.02 -11.05
C PHE A 322 -30.67 -19.60 -11.43
N GLU A 323 -30.85 -18.59 -12.28
CA GLU A 323 -32.20 -18.15 -12.72
C GLU A 323 -32.92 -19.20 -13.57
N ALA A 324 -32.18 -20.03 -14.31
CA ALA A 324 -32.72 -21.16 -15.07
C ALA A 324 -33.10 -22.35 -14.17
N GLY A 325 -32.71 -22.34 -12.89
CA GLY A 325 -32.88 -23.47 -11.98
C GLY A 325 -31.96 -24.65 -12.30
N LEU A 326 -30.83 -24.38 -12.96
CA LEU A 326 -29.78 -25.37 -13.21
C LEU A 326 -29.01 -25.58 -11.91
N GLU A 327 -29.42 -26.58 -11.13
CA GLU A 327 -28.58 -27.07 -10.03
C GLU A 327 -27.34 -27.75 -10.63
N TYR A 328 -26.15 -27.25 -10.27
CA TYR A 328 -24.88 -27.93 -10.58
C TYR A 328 -24.82 -29.26 -9.82
N GLY A 329 -25.37 -30.31 -10.42
CA GLY A 329 -25.27 -31.66 -9.91
C GLY A 329 -23.81 -32.09 -9.80
N VAL A 330 -23.41 -32.66 -8.67
CA VAL A 330 -22.09 -33.27 -8.56
C VAL A 330 -22.14 -34.60 -9.33
N ALA A 331 -21.36 -34.70 -10.40
CA ALA A 331 -21.19 -35.94 -11.14
C ALA A 331 -20.41 -36.95 -10.27
N GLU A 332 -21.00 -38.11 -9.98
CA GLU A 332 -20.33 -39.20 -9.26
C GLU A 332 -19.42 -39.98 -10.20
N ALA A 333 -19.91 -40.31 -11.40
CA ALA A 333 -19.17 -41.08 -12.39
C ALA A 333 -19.78 -40.96 -13.79
N VAL A 334 -18.93 -41.07 -14.82
CA VAL A 334 -19.38 -41.41 -16.17
C VAL A 334 -19.57 -42.92 -16.24
N VAL A 335 -20.79 -43.37 -16.60
CA VAL A 335 -21.17 -44.79 -16.65
C VAL A 335 -21.45 -45.32 -18.06
N GLY A 336 -21.50 -44.43 -19.06
CA GLY A 336 -21.71 -44.78 -20.46
C GLY A 336 -21.23 -43.72 -21.44
N ARG A 337 -21.14 -44.08 -22.73
CA ARG A 337 -20.72 -43.20 -23.82
C ARG A 337 -21.50 -43.55 -25.09
N ARG A 338 -21.97 -42.54 -25.82
CA ARG A 338 -22.52 -42.69 -27.17
C ARG A 338 -21.99 -41.60 -28.07
N ASP A 339 -21.88 -41.90 -29.36
CA ASP A 339 -21.57 -40.91 -30.38
C ASP A 339 -22.91 -40.54 -31.05
N ALA A 340 -23.37 -39.31 -30.82
CA ALA A 340 -24.62 -38.76 -31.31
C ALA A 340 -24.41 -37.97 -32.62
N ALA A 341 -25.49 -37.46 -33.21
CA ALA A 341 -25.42 -36.71 -34.46
C ALA A 341 -24.73 -35.33 -34.31
N GLU A 342 -24.79 -34.74 -33.12
CA GLU A 342 -24.26 -33.40 -32.83
C GLU A 342 -22.90 -33.43 -32.10
N GLY A 343 -22.46 -34.59 -31.60
CA GLY A 343 -21.22 -34.72 -30.86
C GLY A 343 -21.11 -36.03 -30.09
N ARG A 344 -20.13 -36.12 -29.18
CA ARG A 344 -20.01 -37.22 -28.24
C ARG A 344 -20.74 -36.88 -26.94
N GLU A 345 -21.51 -37.83 -26.44
CA GLU A 345 -22.26 -37.70 -25.20
C GLU A 345 -21.87 -38.82 -24.22
N TYR A 346 -21.91 -38.50 -22.93
CA TYR A 346 -21.63 -39.41 -21.84
C TYR A 346 -22.84 -39.54 -20.93
N LEU A 347 -23.08 -40.76 -20.44
CA LEU A 347 -24.12 -41.02 -19.45
C LEU A 347 -23.52 -40.75 -18.07
N VAL A 348 -23.94 -39.65 -17.45
CA VAL A 348 -23.43 -39.17 -16.15
C VAL A 348 -24.36 -39.66 -15.05
N LYS A 349 -23.79 -40.38 -14.09
CA LYS A 349 -24.44 -40.66 -12.80
C LYS A 349 -24.14 -39.50 -11.86
N TRP A 350 -25.18 -38.91 -11.29
CA TRP A 350 -25.08 -37.80 -10.33
C TRP A 350 -25.16 -38.32 -8.89
N VAL A 351 -24.63 -37.55 -7.94
CA VAL A 351 -24.71 -37.88 -6.50
C VAL A 351 -26.15 -37.81 -5.98
N ASP A 352 -26.93 -36.83 -6.46
CA ASP A 352 -28.25 -36.48 -5.92
C ASP A 352 -29.43 -36.77 -6.88
N ILE A 353 -29.18 -37.37 -8.06
CA ILE A 353 -30.21 -37.77 -9.04
C ILE A 353 -30.17 -39.29 -9.21
N GLU A 354 -31.31 -39.97 -8.98
CA GLU A 354 -31.38 -41.44 -9.06
C GLU A 354 -31.10 -41.98 -10.48
N ASP A 355 -31.58 -41.27 -11.50
CA ASP A 355 -31.40 -41.63 -12.91
C ASP A 355 -30.20 -40.89 -13.53
N ALA A 356 -29.36 -41.62 -14.26
CA ALA A 356 -28.23 -41.05 -15.00
C ALA A 356 -28.71 -40.33 -16.28
N THR A 357 -28.18 -39.15 -16.58
CA THR A 357 -28.55 -38.34 -17.76
C THR A 357 -27.47 -38.34 -18.83
N TRP A 358 -27.88 -38.16 -20.10
CA TRP A 358 -26.95 -38.06 -21.23
C TRP A 358 -26.54 -36.62 -21.43
N GLU A 359 -25.29 -36.31 -21.09
CA GLU A 359 -24.71 -34.97 -21.22
C GLU A 359 -23.73 -34.90 -22.41
N PRO A 360 -23.67 -33.77 -23.14
CA PRO A 360 -22.64 -33.54 -24.14
C PRO A 360 -21.26 -33.47 -23.49
N GLN A 361 -20.21 -33.93 -24.17
CA GLN A 361 -18.84 -33.97 -23.64
C GLN A 361 -18.34 -32.64 -23.04
N GLU A 362 -18.85 -31.51 -23.51
CA GLU A 362 -18.53 -30.16 -23.03
C GLU A 362 -19.03 -29.88 -21.60
N ASN A 363 -20.08 -30.58 -21.15
CA ASN A 363 -20.70 -30.43 -19.83
C ASN A 363 -20.18 -31.44 -18.79
N VAL A 364 -19.23 -32.30 -19.15
CA VAL A 364 -18.81 -33.45 -18.32
C VAL A 364 -17.36 -33.27 -17.89
N ASP A 365 -17.08 -33.51 -16.61
CA ASP A 365 -15.75 -33.38 -16.05
C ASP A 365 -14.70 -34.20 -16.85
N PRO A 366 -13.65 -33.57 -17.40
CA PRO A 366 -12.62 -34.25 -18.19
C PRO A 366 -11.88 -35.36 -17.44
N GLU A 367 -11.79 -35.32 -16.11
CA GLU A 367 -11.16 -36.37 -15.30
C GLU A 367 -12.04 -37.63 -15.21
N LEU A 368 -13.36 -37.46 -15.04
CA LEU A 368 -14.34 -38.56 -15.05
C LEU A 368 -14.43 -39.22 -16.44
N VAL A 369 -14.39 -38.42 -17.52
CA VAL A 369 -14.31 -38.93 -18.89
C VAL A 369 -13.05 -39.77 -19.09
N GLN A 370 -11.89 -39.25 -18.68
CA GLN A 370 -10.63 -40.00 -18.77
C GLN A 370 -10.64 -41.27 -17.92
N GLU A 371 -11.26 -41.25 -16.74
CA GLU A 371 -11.40 -42.45 -15.92
C GLU A 371 -12.24 -43.51 -16.62
N PHE A 372 -13.42 -43.16 -17.12
CA PHE A 372 -14.27 -44.08 -17.86
C PHE A 372 -13.55 -44.67 -19.09
N GLU A 373 -12.86 -43.84 -19.90
CA GLU A 373 -12.10 -44.33 -21.05
C GLU A 373 -10.94 -45.26 -20.62
N ARG A 374 -10.24 -44.98 -19.52
CA ARG A 374 -9.23 -45.89 -18.94
C ARG A 374 -9.83 -47.22 -18.50
N GLN A 375 -11.00 -47.21 -17.86
CA GLN A 375 -11.70 -48.42 -17.41
C GLN A 375 -12.18 -49.28 -18.61
N GLN A 376 -12.75 -48.67 -19.65
CA GLN A 376 -13.14 -49.37 -20.88
C GLN A 376 -11.92 -49.97 -21.61
N ALA A 377 -10.83 -49.21 -21.77
CA ALA A 377 -9.60 -49.70 -22.38
C ALA A 377 -8.89 -50.81 -21.55
N ALA A 378 -9.18 -50.90 -20.25
CA ALA A 378 -8.78 -52.03 -19.42
C ALA A 378 -9.67 -53.26 -19.62
N ALA A 379 -10.98 -53.09 -19.86
CA ALA A 379 -11.94 -54.15 -20.13
C ALA A 379 -11.76 -54.79 -21.53
N ASP A 380 -11.46 -54.00 -22.56
CA ASP A 380 -11.25 -54.46 -23.94
C ASP A 380 -9.92 -55.21 -24.18
N ARG A 381 -9.11 -55.44 -23.14
CA ARG A 381 -7.90 -56.27 -23.27
C ARG A 381 -8.26 -57.76 -23.40
N PRO A 382 -7.68 -58.51 -24.36
CA PRO A 382 -8.02 -59.91 -24.60
C PRO A 382 -7.60 -60.79 -23.41
N GLY A 383 -8.57 -61.10 -22.56
CA GLY A 383 -8.37 -61.81 -21.29
C GLY A 383 -9.32 -61.37 -20.16
N GLY A 384 -10.03 -60.25 -20.30
CA GLY A 384 -11.10 -59.83 -19.38
C GLY A 384 -12.35 -60.73 -19.44
N ALA A 385 -13.05 -60.85 -18.30
CA ALA A 385 -14.29 -61.63 -18.21
C ALA A 385 -15.46 -60.96 -18.98
N PRO A 386 -16.39 -61.74 -19.58
CA PRO A 386 -17.37 -61.20 -20.53
C PRO A 386 -18.47 -60.34 -19.90
N GLN A 387 -18.72 -59.17 -20.50
CA GLN A 387 -19.76 -58.18 -20.12
C GLN A 387 -21.22 -58.62 -20.42
N GLU A 388 -21.59 -59.89 -20.28
CA GLU A 388 -22.99 -60.31 -20.51
C GLU A 388 -23.97 -59.74 -19.46
N ALA A 389 -23.47 -59.35 -18.28
CA ALA A 389 -24.28 -58.74 -17.22
C ALA A 389 -24.64 -57.26 -17.48
N LEU A 390 -23.71 -56.46 -18.04
CA LEU A 390 -23.91 -55.03 -18.26
C LEU A 390 -24.74 -54.72 -19.52
N ARG A 391 -24.55 -55.48 -20.61
CA ARG A 391 -25.42 -55.33 -21.81
C ARG A 391 -26.90 -55.58 -21.49
N ARG A 392 -27.19 -56.59 -20.65
CA ARG A 392 -28.56 -56.87 -20.19
C ARG A 392 -29.15 -55.82 -19.25
N TRP A 393 -28.34 -54.93 -18.69
CA TRP A 393 -28.84 -53.81 -17.89
C TRP A 393 -29.20 -52.62 -18.78
N ALA A 394 -28.36 -52.30 -19.76
CA ALA A 394 -28.59 -51.20 -20.71
C ALA A 394 -29.67 -51.46 -21.77
N GLU A 395 -30.06 -52.72 -22.03
CA GLU A 395 -31.17 -53.05 -22.96
C GLU A 395 -32.58 -52.95 -22.33
N ASN A 396 -32.68 -52.57 -21.04
CA ASN A 396 -33.95 -52.52 -20.29
C ASN A 396 -34.38 -51.09 -19.85
N PHE A 397 -33.69 -50.05 -20.30
CA PHE A 397 -33.99 -48.63 -20.02
C PHE A 397 -33.90 -47.79 -21.30
#